data_AF-A0A351SMB5-F1
#
_entry.id   AF-A0A351SMB5-F1
#
_cell.length_a   1.000
_cell.length_b   1.000
_cell.length_c   1.000
_cell.angle_alpha   90.00
_cell.angle_beta   90.00
_cell.angle_gamma   90.00
#
_symmetry.space_group_name_H-M   'P 1'
#
loop_
_entity.id
_entity.type
_entity.pdbx_description
1 polymer ?
#
loop_
_entity_poly.entity_id
_entity_poly.type
_entity_poly.pdbx_seq_one_letter_code
_entity_poly.pdbx_strand_id
1 'polypeptide(L)'
;MPREKAYFWPEWFAAALPWHQRRLITPRLIAKLNRANLYLWRALNIYDDFLDGDGRPERLPRGNDYYRRFLDSYYRLNLRADFYLLFNRWLKDLDNCNRREILQNKITVDNGKINYSKNLPDFSDLKNPARKSLPLGLGPLAMLSVLGYSVNSPEAQQTVNFFRAACAAKQLSDDARNWREDLTDGRITAANVLVLRAAAERHLNLDLHQKSEIADLLFATQAAGEISENIRQLCRQARKAATKIGLSPDSRLITEILVPLESAVRKARQFHRLLKISKSD
;
A
#
# COMPACT_ATOMS: atom_id res chain seq x y z
N MET A 1 -23.97 0.51 -6.84
CA MET A 1 -22.51 0.52 -7.11
C MET A 1 -21.82 -0.30 -6.03
N PRO A 2 -20.91 -1.23 -6.39
CA PRO A 2 -20.06 -1.89 -5.40
C PRO A 2 -19.28 -0.80 -4.65
N ARG A 3 -19.22 -0.88 -3.32
CA ARG A 3 -18.40 0.03 -2.53
C ARG A 3 -16.96 -0.48 -2.51
N GLU A 4 -16.01 0.41 -2.69
CA GLU A 4 -14.59 0.13 -2.69
C GLU A 4 -14.16 -0.45 -1.32
N LYS A 5 -13.35 -1.51 -1.27
CA LYS A 5 -13.06 -2.23 -0.01
C LYS A 5 -12.51 -1.33 1.09
N ALA A 6 -11.72 -0.30 0.74
CA ALA A 6 -11.20 0.69 1.68
C ALA A 6 -12.29 1.43 2.47
N TYR A 7 -13.50 1.60 1.90
CA TYR A 7 -14.66 2.18 2.58
C TYR A 7 -14.97 1.46 3.91
N PHE A 8 -14.79 0.14 3.95
CA PHE A 8 -15.25 -0.69 5.07
C PHE A 8 -14.20 -0.88 6.18
N TRP A 9 -12.97 -0.36 6.03
CA TRP A 9 -11.92 -0.59 7.02
C TRP A 9 -12.28 -0.09 8.44
N PRO A 10 -12.87 1.10 8.62
CA PRO A 10 -13.29 1.54 9.95
C PRO A 10 -14.37 0.63 10.54
N GLU A 11 -15.35 0.22 9.73
CA GLU A 11 -16.40 -0.72 10.15
C GLU A 11 -15.85 -2.10 10.54
N TRP A 12 -14.94 -2.66 9.74
CA TRP A 12 -14.30 -3.95 10.05
C TRP A 12 -13.47 -3.89 11.33
N PHE A 13 -12.79 -2.78 11.56
CA PHE A 13 -12.06 -2.55 12.81
C PHE A 13 -13.03 -2.43 13.99
N ALA A 14 -14.08 -1.61 13.90
CA ALA A 14 -15.09 -1.46 14.94
C ALA A 14 -15.76 -2.79 15.30
N ALA A 15 -16.06 -3.62 14.30
CA ALA A 15 -16.67 -4.93 14.48
C ALA A 15 -15.76 -5.91 15.25
N ALA A 16 -14.45 -5.70 15.18
CA ALA A 16 -13.45 -6.55 15.80
C ALA A 16 -12.96 -6.06 17.18
N LEU A 17 -13.42 -4.89 17.62
CA LEU A 17 -13.19 -4.43 18.99
C LEU A 17 -13.98 -5.29 20.00
N PRO A 18 -13.46 -5.45 21.24
CA PRO A 18 -14.22 -6.06 22.33
C PRO A 18 -15.59 -5.41 22.52
N TRP A 19 -16.61 -6.21 22.87
CA TRP A 19 -18.00 -5.76 23.03
C TRP A 19 -18.15 -4.47 23.86
N HIS A 20 -17.46 -4.40 24.99
CA HIS A 20 -17.54 -3.27 25.92
C HIS A 20 -17.00 -1.97 25.34
N GLN A 21 -16.06 -2.03 24.37
CA GLN A 21 -15.57 -0.88 23.61
C GLN A 21 -16.44 -0.60 22.39
N ARG A 22 -16.82 -1.65 21.66
CA ARG A 22 -17.65 -1.54 20.46
C ARG A 22 -18.97 -0.79 20.72
N ARG A 23 -19.62 -1.02 21.87
CA ARG A 23 -20.86 -0.30 22.26
C ARG A 23 -20.69 1.21 22.43
N LEU A 24 -19.46 1.69 22.65
CA LEU A 24 -19.14 3.12 22.78
C LEU A 24 -18.93 3.78 21.40
N ILE A 25 -18.70 2.99 20.35
CA ILE A 25 -18.55 3.47 18.98
C ILE A 25 -19.92 3.51 18.30
N THR A 26 -20.46 4.72 18.13
CA THR A 26 -21.79 4.88 17.54
C THR A 26 -21.81 4.50 16.05
N PRO A 27 -22.92 3.94 15.52
CA PRO A 27 -23.09 3.70 14.09
C PRO A 27 -22.88 4.96 13.24
N ARG A 28 -23.26 6.13 13.76
CA ARG A 28 -23.06 7.43 13.11
C ARG A 28 -21.58 7.77 12.94
N LEU A 29 -20.75 7.47 13.95
CA LEU A 29 -19.30 7.66 13.87
C LEU A 29 -18.69 6.72 12.81
N ILE A 30 -19.07 5.44 12.80
CA ILE A 30 -18.61 4.47 11.80
C ILE A 30 -18.97 4.95 10.39
N ALA A 31 -20.21 5.38 10.17
CA ALA A 31 -20.65 5.87 8.87
C ALA A 31 -19.88 7.11 8.40
N LYS A 32 -19.56 8.04 9.31
CA LYS A 32 -18.70 9.22 9.01
C LYS A 32 -17.29 8.78 8.61
N LEU A 33 -16.69 7.88 9.37
CA LEU A 33 -15.32 7.40 9.13
C LEU A 33 -15.22 6.58 7.85
N ASN A 34 -16.17 5.69 7.57
CA ASN A 34 -16.23 4.94 6.31
C ASN A 34 -16.29 5.90 5.10
N ARG A 35 -17.12 6.95 5.20
CA ARG A 35 -17.23 7.97 4.14
C ARG A 35 -15.95 8.78 3.98
N ALA A 36 -15.31 9.17 5.08
CA ALA A 36 -14.03 9.86 5.04
C ALA A 36 -12.95 9.00 4.36
N ASN A 37 -12.90 7.69 4.67
CA ASN A 37 -11.94 6.77 4.06
C ASN A 37 -12.17 6.62 2.56
N LEU A 38 -13.43 6.59 2.13
CA LEU A 38 -13.78 6.57 0.70
C LEU A 38 -13.39 7.85 -0.01
N TYR A 39 -13.63 9.01 0.60
CA TYR A 39 -13.21 10.29 0.03
C TYR A 39 -11.70 10.34 -0.16
N LEU A 40 -10.94 9.94 0.86
CA LEU A 40 -9.49 9.85 0.75
C LEU A 40 -9.07 8.89 -0.36
N TRP A 41 -9.60 7.66 -0.37
CA TRP A 41 -9.27 6.68 -1.40
C TRP A 41 -9.53 7.23 -2.81
N ARG A 42 -10.68 7.87 -3.06
CA ARG A 42 -10.99 8.45 -4.37
C ARG A 42 -10.09 9.62 -4.74
N ALA A 43 -9.74 10.47 -3.77
CA ALA A 43 -8.80 11.57 -4.01
C ALA A 43 -7.43 11.00 -4.40
N LEU A 44 -6.92 10.02 -3.64
CA LEU A 44 -5.61 9.40 -3.92
C LEU A 44 -5.55 8.77 -5.30
N ASN A 45 -6.57 8.01 -5.74
CA ASN A 45 -6.54 7.44 -7.09
C ASN A 45 -6.56 8.52 -8.19
N ILE A 46 -7.33 9.61 -8.01
CA ILE A 46 -7.31 10.71 -9.00
C ILE A 46 -5.95 11.40 -9.04
N TYR A 47 -5.30 11.57 -7.88
CA TYR A 47 -3.98 12.17 -7.81
C TYR A 47 -2.91 11.24 -8.39
N ASP A 48 -2.89 9.95 -8.02
CA ASP A 48 -1.95 8.96 -8.57
C ASP A 48 -2.09 8.91 -10.10
N ASP A 49 -3.31 8.78 -10.66
CA ASP A 49 -3.55 8.82 -12.12
C ASP A 49 -2.84 10.05 -12.76
N PHE A 50 -2.97 11.24 -12.15
CA PHE A 50 -2.38 12.47 -12.66
C PHE A 50 -0.85 12.52 -12.50
N LEU A 51 -0.31 12.05 -11.38
CA LEU A 51 1.13 12.02 -11.14
C LEU A 51 1.84 11.00 -12.05
N ASP A 52 1.14 9.92 -12.40
CA ASP A 52 1.63 8.85 -13.26
C ASP A 52 1.55 9.18 -14.76
N GLY A 53 0.92 10.31 -15.14
CA GLY A 53 0.81 10.78 -16.52
C GLY A 53 -0.46 10.32 -17.27
N ASP A 54 -1.28 9.47 -16.64
CA ASP A 54 -2.53 8.92 -17.20
C ASP A 54 -3.78 9.73 -16.80
N GLY A 55 -3.59 10.76 -15.99
CA GLY A 55 -4.66 11.53 -15.40
C GLY A 55 -5.32 12.49 -16.36
N ARG A 56 -6.62 12.64 -16.18
CA ARG A 56 -7.44 13.60 -16.93
C ARG A 56 -7.59 14.89 -16.13
N PRO A 57 -7.13 16.06 -16.62
CA PRO A 57 -7.19 17.33 -15.89
C PRO A 57 -8.59 17.67 -15.34
N GLU A 58 -9.65 17.32 -16.08
CA GLU A 58 -11.06 17.51 -15.68
C GLU A 58 -11.47 16.74 -14.42
N ARG A 59 -10.71 15.72 -14.00
CA ARG A 59 -10.96 14.97 -12.75
C ARG A 59 -10.38 15.66 -11.51
N LEU A 60 -9.41 16.57 -11.66
CA LEU A 60 -8.73 17.23 -10.54
C LEU A 60 -9.68 18.01 -9.60
N PRO A 61 -10.67 18.80 -10.09
CA PRO A 61 -11.62 19.47 -9.19
C PRO A 61 -12.38 18.50 -8.30
N ARG A 62 -12.69 17.30 -8.81
CA ARG A 62 -13.35 16.24 -8.05
C ARG A 62 -12.42 15.59 -7.04
N GLY A 63 -11.14 15.38 -7.39
CA GLY A 63 -10.11 14.96 -6.44
C GLY A 63 -10.01 15.92 -5.25
N ASN A 64 -9.95 17.23 -5.53
CA ASN A 64 -9.90 18.29 -4.52
C ASN A 64 -11.17 18.34 -3.66
N ASP A 65 -12.36 18.16 -4.24
CA ASP A 65 -13.60 18.06 -3.47
C ASP A 65 -13.58 16.87 -2.50
N TYR A 66 -13.18 15.69 -2.98
CA TYR A 66 -13.06 14.52 -2.11
C TYR A 66 -12.05 14.75 -0.98
N TYR A 67 -10.85 15.27 -1.28
CA TYR A 67 -9.84 15.50 -0.26
C TYR A 67 -10.31 16.51 0.80
N ARG A 68 -10.97 17.62 0.40
CA ARG A 68 -11.55 18.58 1.34
C ARG A 68 -12.62 17.95 2.23
N ARG A 69 -13.50 17.10 1.67
CA ARG A 69 -14.51 16.38 2.46
C ARG A 69 -13.91 15.36 3.42
N PHE A 70 -12.80 14.73 3.05
CA PHE A 70 -12.02 13.89 3.95
C PHE A 70 -11.49 14.71 5.14
N LEU A 71 -10.84 15.85 4.89
CA LEU A 71 -10.33 16.73 5.95
C LEU A 71 -11.44 17.22 6.88
N ASP A 72 -12.53 17.76 6.30
CA ASP A 72 -13.69 18.26 7.04
C ASP A 72 -14.29 17.16 7.93
N SER A 73 -14.34 15.91 7.44
CA SER A 73 -14.85 14.78 8.23
C SER A 73 -14.04 14.53 9.50
N TYR A 74 -12.71 14.68 9.47
CA TYR A 74 -11.85 14.47 10.66
C TYR A 74 -11.80 15.68 11.59
N TYR A 75 -11.74 16.91 11.07
CA TYR A 75 -11.74 18.10 11.93
C TYR A 75 -13.05 18.28 12.70
N ARG A 76 -14.18 17.86 12.14
CA ARG A 76 -15.49 17.87 12.85
C ARG A 76 -15.62 16.82 13.95
N LEU A 77 -14.68 15.90 14.10
CA LEU A 77 -14.71 14.92 15.20
C LEU A 77 -14.26 15.51 16.53
N ASN A 78 -13.55 16.65 16.52
CA ASN A 78 -13.01 17.31 17.70
C ASN A 78 -12.28 16.34 18.64
N LEU A 79 -11.34 15.57 18.06
CA LEU A 79 -10.55 14.57 18.79
C LEU A 79 -9.43 15.23 19.61
N ARG A 80 -8.72 14.41 20.39
CA ARG A 80 -7.58 14.87 21.19
C ARG A 80 -6.48 15.46 20.30
N ALA A 81 -5.73 16.42 20.83
CA ALA A 81 -4.66 17.12 20.10
C ALA A 81 -3.58 16.16 19.56
N ASP A 82 -3.25 15.10 20.32
CA ASP A 82 -2.25 14.11 19.91
C ASP A 82 -2.68 13.28 18.69
N PHE A 83 -3.99 13.07 18.49
CA PHE A 83 -4.53 12.53 17.25
C PHE A 83 -4.24 13.44 16.05
N TYR A 84 -4.51 14.74 16.19
CA TYR A 84 -4.31 15.68 15.07
C TYR A 84 -2.82 15.90 14.75
N LEU A 85 -1.93 15.79 15.73
CA LEU A 85 -0.48 15.76 15.47
C LEU A 85 -0.08 14.56 14.60
N LEU A 86 -0.60 13.36 14.91
CA LEU A 86 -0.39 12.17 14.10
C LEU A 86 -0.99 12.31 12.70
N PHE A 87 -2.24 12.79 12.63
CA PHE A 87 -2.98 13.01 11.40
C PHE A 87 -2.21 13.92 10.44
N ASN A 88 -1.83 15.11 10.90
CA ASN A 88 -1.09 16.08 10.08
C ASN A 88 0.28 15.54 9.65
N ARG A 89 0.97 14.78 10.53
CA ARG A 89 2.24 14.13 10.17
C ARG A 89 2.05 13.13 9.02
N TRP A 90 1.02 12.29 9.07
CA TRP A 90 0.77 11.31 8.02
C TRP A 90 0.38 11.94 6.68
N LEU A 91 -0.37 13.05 6.71
CA LEU A 91 -0.66 13.80 5.48
C LEU A 91 0.60 14.45 4.91
N LYS A 92 1.47 15.01 5.77
CA LYS A 92 2.78 15.52 5.33
C LYS A 92 3.66 14.42 4.75
N ASP A 93 3.65 13.22 5.34
CA ASP A 93 4.41 12.07 4.83
C ASP A 93 3.90 11.59 3.48
N LEU A 94 2.56 11.56 3.28
CA LEU A 94 1.93 11.32 1.98
C LEU A 94 2.44 12.31 0.92
N ASP A 95 2.35 13.61 1.20
CA ASP A 95 2.76 14.67 0.25
C ASP A 95 4.26 14.58 -0.08
N ASN A 96 5.09 14.26 0.92
CA ASN A 96 6.52 14.08 0.72
C ASN A 96 6.82 12.84 -0.14
N CYS A 97 6.05 11.76 0.00
CA CYS A 97 6.17 10.58 -0.87
C CYS A 97 5.79 10.92 -2.31
N ASN A 98 4.65 11.57 -2.53
CA ASN A 98 4.23 12.01 -3.86
C ASN A 98 5.29 12.95 -4.50
N ARG A 99 5.80 13.92 -3.74
CA ARG A 99 6.87 14.81 -4.23
C ARG A 99 8.12 14.04 -4.62
N ARG A 100 8.53 13.03 -3.84
CA ARG A 100 9.71 12.21 -4.17
C ARG A 100 9.49 11.40 -5.44
N GLU A 101 8.31 10.81 -5.62
CA GLU A 101 7.99 10.03 -6.84
C GLU A 101 8.05 10.92 -8.09
N ILE A 102 7.54 12.15 -8.02
CA ILE A 102 7.62 13.13 -9.13
C ILE A 102 9.07 13.52 -9.45
N LEU A 103 9.90 13.69 -8.41
CA LEU A 103 11.30 14.14 -8.55
C LEU A 103 12.28 13.00 -8.85
N GLN A 104 11.92 11.75 -8.59
CA GLN A 104 12.77 10.61 -8.90
C GLN A 104 12.94 10.49 -10.41
N ASN A 105 14.18 10.27 -10.84
CA ASN A 105 14.51 10.07 -12.26
C ASN A 105 13.64 8.96 -12.81
N LYS A 106 12.76 9.27 -13.76
CA LYS A 106 12.02 8.23 -14.49
C LYS A 106 12.98 7.36 -15.29
N ILE A 107 12.61 6.11 -15.49
CA ILE A 107 13.24 5.26 -16.49
C ILE A 107 12.86 5.85 -17.84
N THR A 108 13.83 6.11 -18.70
CA THR A 108 13.56 6.52 -20.07
C THR A 108 13.56 5.29 -20.97
N VAL A 109 12.47 5.07 -21.69
CA VAL A 109 12.37 4.00 -22.68
C VAL A 109 12.42 4.64 -24.06
N ASP A 110 13.50 4.44 -24.80
CA ASP A 110 13.70 4.98 -26.16
C ASP A 110 13.82 3.83 -27.15
N ASN A 111 12.90 3.77 -28.12
CA ASN A 111 12.77 2.67 -29.08
C ASN A 111 12.82 1.29 -28.40
N GLY A 112 12.14 1.14 -27.25
CA GLY A 112 12.09 -0.09 -26.46
C GLY A 112 13.29 -0.30 -25.52
N LYS A 113 14.38 0.43 -25.70
CA LYS A 113 15.58 0.31 -24.86
C LYS A 113 15.41 1.09 -23.56
N ILE A 114 15.66 0.40 -22.46
CA ILE A 114 15.56 0.97 -21.12
C ILE A 114 16.88 1.67 -20.76
N ASN A 115 16.81 2.97 -20.50
CA ASN A 115 17.90 3.78 -19.95
C ASN A 115 17.49 4.30 -18.55
N TYR A 116 18.38 4.13 -17.57
CA TYR A 116 18.13 4.53 -16.18
C TYR A 116 19.41 4.95 -15.46
N SER A 117 19.26 5.75 -14.41
CA SER A 117 20.36 6.15 -13.53
C SER A 117 20.95 4.92 -12.82
N LYS A 118 22.29 4.81 -12.78
CA LYS A 118 22.98 3.75 -12.02
C LYS A 118 22.58 3.74 -10.53
N ASN A 119 22.22 4.91 -9.98
CA ASN A 119 21.73 5.04 -8.61
C ASN A 119 20.23 4.80 -8.56
N LEU A 120 19.83 3.52 -8.58
CA LEU A 120 18.44 3.12 -8.36
C LEU A 120 18.05 3.31 -6.89
N PRO A 121 16.79 3.71 -6.58
CA PRO A 121 16.34 3.83 -5.20
C PRO A 121 16.51 2.53 -4.43
N ASP A 122 16.79 2.67 -3.14
CA ASP A 122 16.81 1.52 -2.25
C ASP A 122 15.43 1.27 -1.61
N PHE A 123 14.85 0.13 -1.94
CA PHE A 123 13.58 -0.34 -1.40
C PHE A 123 13.76 -1.33 -0.24
N SER A 124 14.97 -1.42 0.34
CA SER A 124 15.27 -2.27 1.50
C SER A 124 14.41 -1.94 2.73
N ASP A 125 14.00 -0.68 2.91
CA ASP A 125 12.99 -0.31 3.92
C ASP A 125 11.59 -0.73 3.46
N LEU A 126 11.21 -1.97 3.81
CA LEU A 126 9.90 -2.55 3.54
C LEU A 126 8.71 -1.74 4.08
N LYS A 127 8.95 -0.74 4.94
CA LYS A 127 7.89 0.13 5.48
C LYS A 127 7.66 1.38 4.62
N ASN A 128 8.61 1.72 3.74
CA ASN A 128 8.52 2.89 2.87
C ASN A 128 7.32 2.83 1.89
N PRO A 129 6.97 1.68 1.28
CA PRO A 129 5.83 1.58 0.35
C PRO A 129 4.47 1.89 0.98
N ALA A 130 4.32 1.74 2.31
CA ALA A 130 3.05 1.98 2.98
C ALA A 130 2.67 3.45 3.11
N ARG A 131 3.63 4.38 3.00
CA ARG A 131 3.46 5.78 3.46
C ARG A 131 2.33 6.51 2.73
N LYS A 132 2.16 6.28 1.41
CA LYS A 132 1.05 6.86 0.64
C LYS A 132 -0.33 6.36 1.05
N SER A 133 -0.43 5.10 1.47
CA SER A 133 -1.71 4.48 1.83
C SER A 133 -2.01 4.54 3.33
N LEU A 134 -1.03 4.89 4.17
CA LEU A 134 -1.15 4.88 5.62
C LEU A 134 -2.31 5.76 6.16
N PRO A 135 -2.63 6.94 5.57
CA PRO A 135 -3.80 7.72 5.97
C PRO A 135 -5.14 6.95 5.91
N LEU A 136 -5.25 5.87 5.12
CA LEU A 136 -6.45 5.00 5.13
C LEU A 136 -6.66 4.25 6.46
N GLY A 137 -5.64 4.20 7.33
CA GLY A 137 -5.70 3.66 8.68
C GLY A 137 -6.18 4.66 9.75
N LEU A 138 -6.49 5.92 9.40
CA LEU A 138 -6.88 6.95 10.36
C LEU A 138 -8.24 6.71 11.01
N GLY A 139 -9.17 6.03 10.33
CA GLY A 139 -10.50 5.73 10.88
C GLY A 139 -10.44 4.90 12.17
N PRO A 140 -9.78 3.74 12.15
CA PRO A 140 -9.47 2.96 13.35
C PRO A 140 -8.81 3.75 14.48
N LEU A 141 -7.84 4.61 14.16
CA LEU A 141 -7.17 5.44 15.16
C LEU A 141 -8.07 6.53 15.74
N ALA A 142 -8.98 7.09 14.94
CA ALA A 142 -9.99 8.02 15.43
C ALA A 142 -10.96 7.33 16.40
N MET A 143 -11.34 6.08 16.13
CA MET A 143 -12.16 5.29 17.06
C MET A 143 -11.43 5.05 18.38
N LEU A 144 -10.15 4.69 18.36
CA LEU A 144 -9.35 4.55 19.57
C LEU A 144 -9.24 5.87 20.35
N SER A 145 -9.10 7.00 19.65
CA SER A 145 -9.10 8.33 20.29
C SER A 145 -10.43 8.63 21.00
N VAL A 146 -11.56 8.29 20.38
CA VAL A 146 -12.90 8.40 20.99
C VAL A 146 -13.06 7.51 22.22
N LEU A 147 -12.43 6.34 22.23
CA LEU A 147 -12.38 5.44 23.38
C LEU A 147 -11.42 5.91 24.49
N GLY A 148 -10.75 7.05 24.30
CA GLY A 148 -9.86 7.66 25.29
C GLY A 148 -8.39 7.27 25.15
N TYR A 149 -8.04 6.40 24.19
CA TYR A 149 -6.64 6.02 23.95
C TYR A 149 -5.84 7.17 23.36
N SER A 150 -4.62 7.38 23.89
CA SER A 150 -3.63 8.24 23.25
C SER A 150 -3.04 7.56 22.01
N VAL A 151 -2.58 8.34 21.04
CA VAL A 151 -1.85 7.81 19.87
C VAL A 151 -0.56 7.06 20.24
N ASN A 152 -0.04 7.32 21.44
CA ASN A 152 1.14 6.64 21.97
C ASN A 152 0.81 5.40 22.81
N SER A 153 -0.48 5.08 23.01
CA SER A 153 -0.86 3.87 23.73
C SER A 153 -0.43 2.61 22.97
N PRO A 154 -0.23 1.48 23.66
CA PRO A 154 0.08 0.20 23.01
C PRO A 154 -0.94 -0.16 21.92
N GLU A 155 -2.23 0.04 22.17
CA GLU A 155 -3.32 -0.27 21.22
C GLU A 155 -3.22 0.57 19.95
N ALA A 156 -3.02 1.88 20.10
CA ALA A 156 -2.86 2.79 18.96
C ALA A 156 -1.60 2.44 18.16
N GLN A 157 -0.47 2.19 18.83
CA GLN A 157 0.79 1.86 18.16
C GLN A 157 0.74 0.51 17.44
N GLN A 158 0.10 -0.50 18.02
CA GLN A 158 -0.10 -1.77 17.33
C GLN A 158 -1.10 -1.64 16.16
N THR A 159 -2.11 -0.78 16.27
CA THR A 159 -3.00 -0.44 15.14
C THR A 159 -2.22 0.23 14.00
N VAL A 160 -1.33 1.18 14.32
CA VAL A 160 -0.41 1.78 13.36
C VAL A 160 0.49 0.73 12.71
N ASN A 161 1.07 -0.18 13.50
CA ASN A 161 1.94 -1.23 12.98
C ASN A 161 1.19 -2.20 12.05
N PHE A 162 -0.06 -2.54 12.38
CA PHE A 162 -0.93 -3.33 11.53
C PHE A 162 -1.11 -2.66 10.16
N PHE A 163 -1.60 -1.42 10.12
CA PHE A 163 -1.86 -0.73 8.85
C PHE A 163 -0.59 -0.46 8.06
N ARG A 164 0.52 -0.13 8.72
CA ARG A 164 1.81 0.04 8.06
C ARG A 164 2.25 -1.24 7.34
N ALA A 165 2.21 -2.37 8.02
CA ALA A 165 2.62 -3.64 7.42
C ALA A 165 1.63 -4.10 6.33
N ALA A 166 0.32 -3.99 6.57
CA ALA A 166 -0.71 -4.38 5.62
C ALA A 166 -0.70 -3.54 4.35
N CYS A 167 -0.54 -2.21 4.46
CA CYS A 167 -0.47 -1.32 3.30
C CYS A 167 0.81 -1.53 2.50
N ALA A 168 1.96 -1.74 3.16
CA ALA A 168 3.20 -2.08 2.44
C ALA A 168 3.06 -3.40 1.68
N ALA A 169 2.48 -4.44 2.30
CA ALA A 169 2.26 -5.72 1.65
C ALA A 169 1.35 -5.60 0.43
N LYS A 170 0.28 -4.79 0.54
CA LYS A 170 -0.60 -4.49 -0.58
C LYS A 170 0.15 -3.77 -1.70
N GLN A 171 0.92 -2.72 -1.40
CA GLN A 171 1.67 -1.96 -2.41
C GLN A 171 2.66 -2.86 -3.15
N LEU A 172 3.45 -3.66 -2.44
CA LEU A 172 4.38 -4.60 -3.07
C LEU A 172 3.66 -5.63 -3.96
N SER A 173 2.47 -6.06 -3.57
CA SER A 173 1.67 -6.96 -4.40
C SER A 173 1.11 -6.28 -5.65
N ASP A 174 0.84 -4.99 -5.60
CA ASP A 174 0.38 -4.22 -6.74
C ASP A 174 1.55 -3.94 -7.70
N ASP A 175 2.70 -3.47 -7.18
CA ASP A 175 3.95 -3.32 -7.94
C ASP A 175 4.35 -4.63 -8.66
N ALA A 176 4.23 -5.78 -7.99
CA ALA A 176 4.53 -7.08 -8.59
C ALA A 176 3.52 -7.51 -9.66
N ARG A 177 2.28 -7.03 -9.61
CA ARG A 177 1.26 -7.36 -10.60
C ARG A 177 1.41 -6.51 -11.85
N ASN A 178 1.72 -5.24 -11.66
CA ASN A 178 1.79 -4.23 -12.72
C ASN A 178 3.21 -4.00 -13.25
N TRP A 179 4.20 -4.73 -12.74
CA TRP A 179 5.63 -4.52 -13.01
C TRP A 179 5.95 -4.28 -14.49
N ARG A 180 5.33 -5.04 -15.42
CA ARG A 180 5.60 -4.95 -16.86
C ARG A 180 5.06 -3.65 -17.46
N GLU A 181 3.84 -3.26 -17.08
CA GLU A 181 3.22 -1.99 -17.48
C GLU A 181 4.04 -0.83 -16.91
N ASP A 182 4.32 -0.87 -15.61
CA ASP A 182 5.13 0.14 -14.93
C ASP A 182 6.53 0.28 -15.53
N LEU A 183 7.16 -0.83 -15.93
CA LEU A 183 8.49 -0.80 -16.55
C LEU A 183 8.44 -0.16 -17.94
N THR A 184 7.37 -0.43 -18.69
CA THR A 184 7.12 0.13 -20.02
C THR A 184 6.84 1.63 -19.95
N ASP A 185 6.07 2.05 -18.94
CA ASP A 185 5.71 3.45 -18.69
C ASP A 185 6.85 4.25 -18.05
N GLY A 186 8.01 3.62 -17.84
CA GLY A 186 9.19 4.28 -17.28
C GLY A 186 9.11 4.54 -15.77
N ARG A 187 8.24 3.82 -15.05
CA ARG A 187 8.01 3.98 -13.60
C ARG A 187 9.01 3.17 -12.78
N ILE A 188 9.54 3.81 -11.73
CA ILE A 188 10.39 3.14 -10.74
C ILE A 188 9.52 2.61 -9.60
N THR A 189 9.31 1.29 -9.59
CA THR A 189 8.62 0.57 -8.52
C THR A 189 9.57 -0.40 -7.80
N ALA A 190 9.14 -0.95 -6.67
CA ALA A 190 9.94 -1.95 -5.96
C ALA A 190 10.22 -3.18 -6.83
N ALA A 191 9.25 -3.58 -7.66
CA ALA A 191 9.42 -4.69 -8.61
C ALA A 191 10.44 -4.36 -9.70
N ASN A 192 10.31 -3.18 -10.31
CA ASN A 192 11.15 -2.80 -11.45
C ASN A 192 12.61 -2.59 -11.05
N VAL A 193 12.87 -2.04 -9.86
CA VAL A 193 14.25 -1.92 -9.35
C VAL A 193 14.93 -3.28 -9.27
N LEU A 194 14.23 -4.33 -8.85
CA LEU A 194 14.82 -5.67 -8.77
C LEU A 194 15.12 -6.25 -10.16
N VAL A 195 14.24 -6.03 -11.14
CA VAL A 195 14.48 -6.42 -12.54
C VAL A 195 15.69 -5.70 -13.11
N LEU A 196 15.78 -4.37 -12.92
CA LEU A 196 16.88 -3.55 -13.42
C LEU A 196 18.21 -3.91 -12.76
N ARG A 197 18.24 -4.12 -11.44
CA ARG A 197 19.44 -4.59 -10.72
C ARG A 197 19.90 -5.94 -11.26
N ALA A 198 18.97 -6.89 -11.43
CA ALA A 198 19.28 -8.21 -11.95
C ALA A 198 19.82 -8.18 -13.38
N ALA A 199 19.33 -7.26 -14.22
CA ALA A 199 19.87 -7.01 -15.56
C ALA A 199 21.28 -6.41 -15.51
N ALA A 200 21.50 -5.40 -14.66
CA ALA A 200 22.80 -4.75 -14.47
C ALA A 200 23.88 -5.73 -14.01
N GLU A 201 23.57 -6.57 -13.01
CA GLU A 201 24.45 -7.61 -12.49
C GLU A 201 24.87 -8.64 -13.55
N ARG A 202 24.01 -8.87 -14.55
CA ARG A 202 24.25 -9.80 -15.66
C ARG A 202 24.74 -9.11 -16.93
N HIS A 203 25.00 -7.81 -16.87
CA HIS A 203 25.39 -6.99 -18.02
C HIS A 203 24.42 -7.11 -19.22
N LEU A 204 23.12 -7.23 -18.92
CA LEU A 204 22.06 -7.36 -19.92
C LEU A 204 21.46 -6.00 -20.25
N ASN A 205 21.33 -5.73 -21.56
CA ASN A 205 20.55 -4.60 -22.06
C ASN A 205 19.10 -5.05 -22.23
N LEU A 206 18.17 -4.35 -21.59
CA LEU A 206 16.74 -4.62 -21.71
C LEU A 206 16.15 -3.83 -22.88
N ASP A 207 15.49 -4.57 -23.78
CA ASP A 207 14.72 -4.04 -24.89
C ASP A 207 13.32 -4.64 -24.83
N LEU A 208 12.33 -3.81 -24.51
CA LEU A 208 10.95 -4.21 -24.31
C LEU A 208 10.20 -4.53 -25.62
N HIS A 209 10.76 -4.17 -26.78
CA HIS A 209 10.17 -4.50 -28.09
C HIS A 209 10.77 -5.76 -28.71
N GLN A 210 12.09 -5.94 -28.59
CA GLN A 210 12.79 -7.03 -29.27
C GLN A 210 13.14 -8.21 -28.35
N LYS A 211 13.23 -7.99 -27.04
CA LYS A 211 13.71 -8.99 -26.06
C LYS A 211 12.94 -8.93 -24.75
N SER A 212 11.63 -8.75 -24.84
CA SER A 212 10.76 -8.60 -23.66
C SER A 212 10.81 -9.80 -22.71
N GLU A 213 11.13 -10.98 -23.25
CA GLU A 213 11.24 -12.25 -22.51
C GLU A 213 12.40 -12.23 -21.51
N ILE A 214 13.46 -11.44 -21.76
CA ILE A 214 14.57 -11.28 -20.80
C ILE A 214 14.05 -10.60 -19.53
N ALA A 215 13.25 -9.55 -19.67
CA ALA A 215 12.66 -8.86 -18.53
C ALA A 215 11.71 -9.80 -17.76
N ASP A 216 10.88 -10.57 -18.48
CA ASP A 216 9.97 -11.55 -17.88
C ASP A 216 10.73 -12.63 -17.11
N LEU A 217 11.83 -13.13 -17.68
CA LEU A 217 12.68 -14.13 -17.02
C LEU A 217 13.37 -13.55 -15.77
N LEU A 218 13.90 -12.33 -15.83
CA LEU A 218 14.51 -11.67 -14.67
C LEU A 218 13.49 -11.43 -13.56
N PHE A 219 12.27 -11.00 -13.91
CA PHE A 219 11.19 -10.87 -12.96
C PHE A 219 10.85 -12.21 -12.30
N ALA A 220 10.60 -13.26 -13.11
CA ALA A 220 10.19 -14.56 -12.61
C ALA A 220 11.29 -15.25 -11.77
N THR A 221 12.55 -15.10 -12.15
CA THR A 221 13.66 -15.80 -11.48
C THR A 221 14.25 -15.03 -10.29
N GLN A 222 14.15 -13.70 -10.28
CA GLN A 222 14.71 -12.85 -9.23
C GLN A 222 13.61 -12.10 -8.46
N ALA A 223 12.95 -11.13 -9.10
CA ALA A 223 12.11 -10.14 -8.43
C ALA A 223 10.89 -10.77 -7.73
N ALA A 224 10.19 -11.68 -8.40
CA ALA A 224 8.98 -12.33 -7.88
C ALA A 224 9.23 -13.09 -6.57
N GLY A 225 10.40 -13.73 -6.44
CA GLY A 225 10.78 -14.48 -5.25
C GLY A 225 11.03 -13.58 -4.05
N GLU A 226 11.81 -12.51 -4.25
CA GLU A 226 12.14 -11.53 -3.21
C GLU A 226 10.89 -10.76 -2.76
N ILE A 227 10.07 -10.27 -3.70
CA ILE A 227 8.82 -9.58 -3.37
C ILE A 227 7.87 -10.49 -2.61
N SER A 228 7.73 -11.75 -3.03
CA SER A 228 6.89 -12.73 -2.33
C SER A 228 7.33 -12.96 -0.88
N GLU A 229 8.64 -12.98 -0.62
CA GLU A 229 9.19 -13.12 0.72
C GLU A 229 8.93 -11.85 1.56
N ASN A 230 9.12 -10.66 0.98
CA ASN A 230 8.85 -9.39 1.64
C ASN A 230 7.36 -9.24 2.00
N ILE A 231 6.44 -9.56 1.08
CA ILE A 231 4.99 -9.58 1.35
C ILE A 231 4.67 -10.54 2.49
N ARG A 232 5.26 -11.74 2.49
CA ARG A 232 5.07 -12.73 3.56
C ARG A 232 5.51 -12.20 4.92
N GLN A 233 6.69 -11.56 4.98
CA GLN A 233 7.22 -10.98 6.20
C GLN A 233 6.30 -9.86 6.73
N LEU A 234 5.81 -9.00 5.83
CA LEU A 234 4.88 -7.93 6.18
C LEU A 234 3.53 -8.48 6.65
N CYS A 235 2.96 -9.49 6.00
CA CYS A 235 1.74 -10.16 6.47
C CYS A 235 1.91 -10.75 7.88
N ARG A 236 3.06 -11.37 8.17
CA ARG A 236 3.39 -11.85 9.52
C ARG A 236 3.47 -10.72 10.55
N GLN A 237 4.09 -9.60 10.19
CA GLN A 237 4.15 -8.42 11.06
C GLN A 237 2.75 -7.85 11.32
N ALA A 238 1.92 -7.74 10.28
CA ALA A 238 0.53 -7.30 10.40
C ALA A 238 -0.27 -8.24 11.31
N ARG A 239 -0.17 -9.57 11.14
CA ARG A 239 -0.83 -10.54 12.03
C ARG A 239 -0.37 -10.41 13.48
N LYS A 240 0.94 -10.29 13.72
CA LYS A 240 1.47 -10.10 15.07
C LYS A 240 0.91 -8.83 15.73
N ALA A 241 0.80 -7.74 14.98
CA ALA A 241 0.21 -6.50 15.46
C ALA A 241 -1.30 -6.66 15.73
N ALA A 242 -2.03 -7.33 14.82
CA ALA A 242 -3.45 -7.64 14.96
C ALA A 242 -3.77 -8.46 16.21
N THR A 243 -2.99 -9.51 16.50
CA THR A 243 -3.15 -10.30 17.73
C THR A 243 -2.99 -9.45 18.98
N LYS A 244 -2.04 -8.51 18.98
CA LYS A 244 -1.80 -7.63 20.15
C LYS A 244 -2.92 -6.62 20.40
N ILE A 245 -3.70 -6.26 19.39
CA ILE A 245 -4.90 -5.42 19.55
C ILE A 245 -6.18 -6.25 19.72
N GLY A 246 -6.04 -7.58 19.87
CA GLY A 246 -7.16 -8.49 20.12
C GLY A 246 -8.04 -8.80 18.90
N LEU A 247 -7.56 -8.53 17.68
CA LEU A 247 -8.31 -8.91 16.47
C LEU A 247 -8.34 -10.44 16.32
N SER A 248 -9.55 -10.99 16.15
CA SER A 248 -9.73 -12.39 15.79
C SER A 248 -9.07 -12.69 14.43
N PRO A 249 -8.44 -13.87 14.25
CA PRO A 249 -7.95 -14.34 12.95
C PRO A 249 -8.99 -14.30 11.83
N ASP A 250 -10.27 -14.46 12.18
CA ASP A 250 -11.40 -14.47 11.24
C ASP A 250 -12.06 -13.10 11.06
N SER A 251 -11.50 -12.05 11.70
CA SER A 251 -12.01 -10.70 11.52
C SER A 251 -11.91 -10.27 10.06
N ARG A 252 -12.91 -9.52 9.59
CA ARG A 252 -12.94 -9.03 8.19
C ARG A 252 -11.71 -8.20 7.83
N LEU A 253 -11.13 -7.49 8.79
CA LEU A 253 -9.89 -6.74 8.55
C LEU A 253 -8.73 -7.66 8.15
N ILE A 254 -8.66 -8.87 8.71
CA ILE A 254 -7.65 -9.87 8.37
C ILE A 254 -8.02 -10.61 7.08
N THR A 255 -9.25 -11.09 6.98
CA THR A 255 -9.68 -11.94 5.87
C THR A 255 -9.80 -11.18 4.55
N GLU A 256 -10.13 -9.89 4.58
CA GLU A 256 -10.27 -9.09 3.36
C GLU A 256 -8.98 -8.40 2.92
N ILE A 257 -8.03 -8.18 3.83
CA ILE A 257 -6.76 -7.47 3.53
C ILE A 257 -5.59 -8.44 3.42
N LEU A 258 -5.35 -9.29 4.43
CA LEU A 258 -4.13 -10.10 4.50
C LEU A 258 -4.25 -11.43 3.75
N VAL A 259 -5.38 -12.12 3.88
CA VAL A 259 -5.55 -13.46 3.29
C VAL A 259 -5.38 -13.47 1.76
N PRO A 260 -5.88 -12.48 0.99
CA PRO A 260 -5.64 -12.43 -0.45
C PRO A 260 -4.15 -12.33 -0.79
N LEU A 261 -3.39 -11.52 -0.04
CA LEU A 261 -1.94 -11.33 -0.23
C LEU A 261 -1.17 -12.61 0.10
N GLU A 262 -1.51 -13.28 1.20
CA GLU A 262 -0.90 -14.55 1.59
C GLU A 262 -1.19 -15.67 0.58
N SER A 263 -2.42 -15.69 0.04
CA SER A 263 -2.80 -16.63 -1.01
C SER A 263 -1.99 -16.40 -2.30
N ALA A 264 -1.79 -15.14 -2.69
CA ALA A 264 -0.95 -14.78 -3.84
C ALA A 264 0.51 -15.24 -3.63
N VAL A 265 1.09 -14.97 -2.46
CA VAL A 265 2.44 -15.43 -2.09
C VAL A 265 2.55 -16.96 -2.15
N ARG A 266 1.56 -17.69 -1.63
CA ARG A 266 1.57 -19.16 -1.66
C ARG A 266 1.56 -19.69 -3.10
N LYS A 267 0.74 -19.11 -3.97
CA LYS A 267 0.67 -19.48 -5.39
C LYS A 267 2.00 -19.18 -6.10
N ALA A 268 2.57 -17.99 -5.90
CA ALA A 268 3.86 -17.60 -6.47
C ALA A 268 4.99 -18.56 -6.05
N ARG A 269 5.04 -18.94 -4.76
CA ARG A 269 6.03 -19.91 -4.27
C ARG A 269 5.86 -21.31 -4.84
N GLN A 270 4.62 -21.76 -5.05
CA GLN A 270 4.35 -23.05 -5.68
C GLN A 270 4.87 -23.05 -7.13
N PHE A 271 4.59 -21.97 -7.88
CA PHE A 271 5.11 -21.78 -9.23
C PHE A 271 6.65 -21.79 -9.26
N HIS A 272 7.31 -21.05 -8.36
CA HIS A 272 8.78 -21.03 -8.27
C HIS A 272 9.40 -22.40 -7.95
N ARG A 273 8.71 -23.24 -7.16
CA ARG A 273 9.18 -24.61 -6.89
C ARG A 273 9.18 -25.46 -8.16
N LEU A 274 8.15 -25.35 -8.98
CA LEU A 274 8.06 -26.06 -10.26
C LEU A 274 9.19 -25.64 -11.22
N LEU A 275 9.49 -24.34 -11.29
CA LEU A 275 10.60 -23.82 -12.11
C LEU A 275 12.00 -24.27 -11.66
N LYS A 276 12.18 -24.64 -10.39
CA LYS A 276 13.45 -25.16 -9.88
C LYS A 276 13.62 -26.65 -10.16
N ILE A 277 12.52 -27.41 -10.11
CA ILE A 277 12.53 -28.84 -10.42
C ILE A 277 12.85 -29.05 -11.91
N SER A 278 12.32 -28.22 -12.81
CA SER A 278 12.59 -28.30 -14.26
C SER A 278 14.00 -27.88 -14.69
N LYS A 279 14.88 -27.48 -13.75
CA LYS A 279 16.30 -27.15 -14.02
C LYS A 279 17.25 -28.24 -13.49
N SER A 280 16.72 -29.29 -12.88
CA SER A 280 17.47 -30.40 -12.29
C SER A 280 17.44 -31.68 -13.15
N ASP A 281 16.82 -31.59 -14.34
CA ASP A 281 16.81 -32.59 -15.41
C ASP A 281 17.58 -32.03 -16.62
#